data_AF-A0A9X1L5E4-F1
#
_entry.id   AF-A0A9X1L5E4-F1
#
_cell.length_a   1.000
_cell.length_b   1.000
_cell.length_c   1.000
_cell.angle_alpha   90.00
_cell.angle_beta   90.00
_cell.angle_gamma   90.00
#
_symmetry.space_group_name_H-M   'P 1'
#
loop_
_entity.id
_entity.type
_entity.pdbx_description
1 polymer ?
#
loop_
_entity_poly.entity_id
_entity_poly.type
_entity_poly.pdbx_seq_one_letter_code
_entity_poly.pdbx_strand_id
1 'polypeptide(L)'
;TTSSPWRDVKVYKDHAFIVADCSFGDPTCNDDHGMQVFDLTRLRNVPNPPETFTADTHFTEFGKAHNIVINQDSGYAYIVGANRSSTYAGGP
;
A
#
# COMPACT_ATOMS: atom_id res chain seq x y z
N THR A 1 22.44 -5.66 7.43
CA THR A 1 21.19 -6.12 6.81
C THR A 1 20.77 -5.08 5.80
N THR A 2 20.47 -5.47 4.56
CA THR A 2 19.79 -4.56 3.63
C THR A 2 18.33 -4.50 4.05
N SER A 3 17.79 -3.28 4.18
CA SER A 3 16.36 -3.10 4.43
C SER A 3 15.58 -3.72 3.26
N SER A 4 14.74 -4.71 3.54
CA SER A 4 13.74 -5.16 2.58
C SER A 4 12.58 -4.18 2.67
N PRO A 5 12.06 -3.65 1.55
CA PRO A 5 10.93 -2.74 1.61
C PRO A 5 9.72 -3.51 2.15
N TRP A 6 9.41 -3.32 3.43
CA TRP A 6 8.30 -4.00 4.08
C TRP A 6 7.01 -3.47 3.48
N ARG A 7 6.20 -4.41 2.95
CA ARG A 7 4.84 -4.12 2.52
C ARG A 7 3.89 -4.53 3.61
N ASP A 8 2.97 -3.64 3.96
CA ASP A 8 1.81 -4.02 4.75
C ASP A 8 0.59 -4.09 3.83
N VAL A 9 -0.17 -5.17 3.99
CA VAL A 9 -1.35 -5.44 3.17
C VAL A 9 -2.53 -5.66 4.12
N LYS A 10 -3.60 -4.92 3.91
CA LYS A 10 -4.90 -5.16 4.55
C LYS A 10 -5.94 -5.42 3.50
N VAL A 11 -6.88 -6.30 3.82
CA VAL A 11 -8.01 -6.61 2.96
C VAL A 11 -9.26 -6.02 3.57
N TYR A 12 -10.06 -5.37 2.75
CA TYR A 12 -11.41 -4.97 3.10
C TYR A 12 -12.35 -5.32 1.95
N LYS A 13 -13.35 -6.14 2.25
CA LYS A 13 -14.21 -6.79 1.25
C LYS A 13 -13.38 -7.56 0.22
N ASP A 14 -13.48 -7.17 -1.03
CA ASP A 14 -12.82 -7.73 -2.20
C ASP A 14 -11.59 -6.93 -2.65
N HIS A 15 -11.11 -5.98 -1.84
CA HIS A 15 -9.97 -5.13 -2.18
C HIS A 15 -8.81 -5.33 -1.20
N ALA A 16 -7.59 -5.43 -1.75
CA ALA A 16 -6.35 -5.36 -1.01
C ALA A 16 -5.77 -3.95 -1.06
N PHE A 17 -5.38 -3.43 0.09
CA PHE A 17 -4.78 -2.12 0.30
C PHE A 17 -3.34 -2.34 0.72
N ILE A 18 -2.40 -1.88 -0.11
CA ILE A 18 -0.98 -2.15 0.03
C ILE A 18 -0.24 -0.84 0.27
N VAL A 19 0.44 -0.74 1.40
CA VAL A 19 1.38 0.34 1.71
C VAL A 19 2.79 -0.21 1.86
N ALA A 20 3.76 0.69 1.90
CA ALA A 20 5.15 0.33 1.97
C ALA A 20 5.95 1.23 2.90
N ASP A 21 6.75 0.60 3.75
CA ASP A 21 7.91 1.25 4.32
C ASP A 21 9.07 1.19 3.33
N CYS A 22 9.70 2.35 3.10
CA CYS A 22 10.72 2.51 2.09
C CYS A 22 11.94 3.24 2.65
N SER A 23 13.09 2.60 2.45
CA SER A 23 14.38 3.21 2.71
C SER A 23 14.64 4.30 1.68
N PHE A 24 15.25 5.40 2.09
CA PHE A 24 15.67 6.44 1.15
C PHE A 24 16.65 5.86 0.11
N GLY A 25 16.38 6.05 -1.18
CA GLY A 25 17.22 5.55 -2.28
C GLY A 25 16.92 4.13 -2.77
N ASP A 26 15.85 3.49 -2.32
CA ASP A 26 15.40 2.20 -2.85
C ASP A 26 14.79 2.39 -4.26
N PRO A 27 15.36 1.78 -5.33
CA PRO A 27 14.83 1.91 -6.69
C PRO A 27 13.50 1.18 -6.89
N THR A 28 13.12 0.31 -5.95
CA THR A 28 11.88 -0.47 -5.98
C THR A 28 10.76 0.18 -5.15
N CYS A 29 11.08 1.20 -4.34
CA CYS A 29 10.07 2.09 -3.77
C CYS A 29 10.63 3.44 -3.30
N ASN A 30 10.02 4.51 -3.80
CA ASN A 30 10.34 5.89 -3.50
C ASN A 30 9.20 6.55 -2.68
N ASP A 31 9.32 7.84 -2.40
CA ASP A 31 8.25 8.62 -1.76
C ASP A 31 6.97 8.72 -2.63
N ASP A 32 6.91 8.11 -3.82
CA ASP A 32 5.70 8.01 -4.63
C ASP A 32 4.98 6.66 -4.46
N HIS A 33 5.41 5.80 -3.52
CA HIS A 33 4.74 4.51 -3.32
C HIS A 33 3.27 4.68 -2.91
N GLY A 34 2.97 5.57 -1.97
CA GLY A 34 1.61 5.80 -1.49
C GLY A 34 0.90 4.50 -1.06
N MET A 35 -0.40 4.42 -1.37
CA MET A 35 -1.22 3.22 -1.23
C MET A 35 -1.71 2.72 -2.59
N GLN A 36 -1.44 1.46 -2.85
CA GLN A 36 -2.02 0.74 -3.98
C GLN A 36 -3.28 0.00 -3.51
N VAL A 37 -4.31 0.00 -4.35
CA VAL A 37 -5.54 -0.76 -4.13
C VAL A 37 -5.70 -1.74 -5.29
N PHE A 38 -5.97 -3.00 -4.96
CA PHE A 38 -6.09 -4.08 -5.92
C PHE A 38 -7.39 -4.88 -5.70
N ASP A 39 -8.14 -5.09 -6.76
CA ASP A 39 -9.35 -5.93 -6.77
C ASP A 39 -8.97 -7.42 -6.77
N LEU A 40 -9.23 -8.09 -5.65
CA LEU A 40 -8.95 -9.51 -5.44
C LEU A 40 -9.80 -10.44 -6.31
N THR A 41 -10.92 -9.97 -6.88
CA THR A 41 -11.72 -10.79 -7.79
C THR A 41 -10.96 -11.13 -9.07
N ARG A 42 -9.97 -10.32 -9.47
CA ARG A 42 -9.07 -10.57 -10.60
C ARG A 42 -8.23 -11.83 -10.43
N LEU A 43 -8.03 -12.29 -9.20
CA LEU A 43 -7.30 -13.53 -8.91
C LEU A 43 -8.09 -14.81 -9.23
N ARG A 44 -9.41 -14.72 -9.44
CA ARG A 44 -10.25 -15.91 -9.63
C ARG A 44 -10.03 -16.63 -10.95
N ASN A 45 -9.54 -15.93 -11.98
CA ASN A 45 -9.50 -16.42 -13.37
C ASN A 45 -8.13 -16.22 -14.04
N VAL A 46 -7.04 -16.35 -13.28
CA VAL A 46 -5.67 -16.21 -13.80
C VAL A 46 -5.33 -17.41 -14.69
N PRO A 47 -5.16 -17.24 -16.02
CA PRO A 47 -5.00 -18.38 -16.93
C PRO A 47 -3.67 -19.12 -16.76
N ASN A 48 -2.59 -18.38 -16.47
CA ASN A 48 -1.22 -18.90 -16.37
C ASN A 48 -0.44 -18.21 -15.23
N PRO A 49 -0.60 -18.64 -13.97
CA PRO A 49 0.15 -18.08 -12.85
C PRO A 49 1.64 -18.48 -12.90
N PRO A 50 2.58 -17.63 -12.42
CA PRO A 50 2.36 -16.32 -11.81
C PRO A 50 2.09 -15.21 -12.84
N GLU A 51 1.20 -14.28 -12.47
CA GLU A 51 0.91 -13.08 -13.25
C GLU A 51 1.26 -11.83 -12.42
N THR A 52 1.83 -10.82 -13.08
CA THR A 52 2.09 -9.51 -12.47
C THR A 52 0.91 -8.59 -12.73
N PHE A 53 0.32 -8.08 -11.66
CA PHE A 53 -0.80 -7.14 -11.72
C PHE A 53 -0.37 -5.70 -11.47
N THR A 54 -1.05 -4.76 -12.12
CA THR A 54 -1.03 -3.35 -11.74
C THR A 54 -2.17 -3.07 -10.75
N ALA A 55 -1.94 -2.07 -9.88
CA ALA A 55 -2.98 -1.56 -9.00
C ALA A 55 -4.18 -1.01 -9.79
N ASP A 56 -5.37 -1.21 -9.27
CA ASP A 56 -6.62 -0.64 -9.80
C ASP A 56 -6.77 0.82 -9.40
N THR A 57 -6.22 1.19 -8.25
CA THR A 57 -6.10 2.59 -7.80
C THR A 57 -4.77 2.80 -7.10
N HIS A 58 -4.16 3.96 -7.33
CA HIS A 58 -2.92 4.37 -6.67
C HIS A 58 -3.13 5.73 -6.03
N PHE A 59 -3.13 5.76 -4.70
CA PHE A 59 -3.33 6.94 -3.89
C PHE A 59 -1.97 7.48 -3.41
N THR A 60 -1.59 8.66 -3.88
CA THR A 60 -0.25 9.25 -3.71
C THR A 60 -0.24 10.54 -2.90
N GLU A 61 -1.34 10.89 -2.21
CA GLU A 61 -1.38 12.09 -1.36
C GLU A 61 -0.46 11.98 -0.14
N PHE A 62 0.00 10.77 0.17
CA PHE A 62 1.15 10.50 1.03
C PHE A 62 2.17 9.63 0.30
N GLY A 63 3.40 9.66 0.79
CA GLY A 63 4.48 8.85 0.23
C GLY A 63 4.57 7.45 0.82
N LYS A 64 5.72 7.07 1.37
CA LYS A 64 5.84 5.82 2.12
C LYS A 64 5.03 5.84 3.42
N ALA A 65 4.58 4.68 3.86
CA ALA A 65 3.91 4.48 5.14
C ALA A 65 4.23 3.10 5.74
N HIS A 66 4.50 3.07 7.04
CA HIS A 66 4.90 1.85 7.73
C HIS A 66 3.79 0.78 7.79
N ASN A 67 2.54 1.19 7.93
CA ASN A 67 1.42 0.27 8.19
C ASN A 67 0.09 0.93 7.76
N ILE A 68 -0.93 0.11 7.56
CA ILE A 68 -2.31 0.56 7.35
C ILE A 68 -3.24 -0.23 8.26
N VAL A 69 -4.22 0.43 8.86
CA VAL A 69 -5.27 -0.23 9.66
C VAL A 69 -6.61 0.11 9.05
N ILE A 70 -7.49 -0.87 8.87
CA ILE A 70 -8.84 -0.64 8.35
C ILE A 70 -9.85 -1.02 9.42
N ASN A 71 -10.71 -0.07 9.79
CA ASN A 71 -11.91 -0.38 10.58
C ASN A 71 -12.93 -1.03 9.64
N GLN A 72 -13.23 -2.32 9.87
CA GLN A 72 -14.10 -3.08 8.99
C GLN A 72 -15.59 -2.69 9.12
N ASP A 73 -16.00 -2.11 10.24
CA ASP A 73 -17.39 -1.70 10.46
C ASP A 73 -17.70 -0.41 9.70
N SER A 74 -16.79 0.57 9.75
CA SER A 74 -16.94 1.86 9.05
C SER A 74 -16.38 1.88 7.64
N GLY A 75 -15.47 0.96 7.31
CA GLY A 75 -14.69 0.97 6.09
C GLY A 75 -13.61 2.05 6.04
N TYR A 76 -13.29 2.69 7.16
CA TYR A 76 -12.28 3.75 7.21
C TYR A 76 -10.87 3.17 7.35
N ALA A 77 -9.94 3.67 6.52
CA ALA A 77 -8.54 3.27 6.54
C ALA A 77 -7.66 4.34 7.19
N TYR A 78 -6.79 3.92 8.10
CA TYR A 78 -5.83 4.74 8.83
C TYR A 78 -4.43 4.40 8.36
N ILE A 79 -3.75 5.41 7.82
CA ILE A 79 -2.35 5.29 7.41
C ILE A 79 -1.47 5.59 8.63
N VAL A 80 -0.57 4.67 8.96
CA VAL A 80 0.25 4.77 10.18
C VAL A 80 1.71 4.88 9.79
N GLY A 81 2.36 5.93 10.29
CA GLY A 81 3.78 6.13 10.06
C GLY A 81 4.07 6.52 8.62
N ALA A 82 3.27 7.44 8.07
CA ALA A 82 3.54 8.04 6.78
C ALA A 82 4.82 8.91 6.83
N ASN A 83 5.36 9.27 5.66
CA ASN A 83 6.44 10.25 5.60
C ASN A 83 6.03 11.57 6.30
N ARG A 84 6.85 12.04 7.25
CA ARG A 84 6.61 13.29 8.00
C ARG A 84 6.72 14.56 7.15
N SER A 85 7.31 14.47 5.97
CA SER A 85 7.38 15.55 4.98
C SER A 85 6.20 15.52 3.99
N SER A 86 5.26 14.57 4.12
CA SER A 86 4.04 14.54 3.32
C SER A 86 2.97 15.49 3.87
N THR A 87 1.89 15.68 3.12
CA THR A 87 0.70 16.48 3.50
C THR A 87 0.19 16.19 4.90
N TYR A 88 0.34 14.94 5.39
CA TYR A 88 -0.19 14.49 6.66
C TYR A 88 0.86 14.30 7.75
N ALA A 89 2.12 14.71 7.56
CA ALA A 89 3.15 14.75 8.60
C ALA A 89 3.35 13.49 9.49
N GLY A 90 3.00 12.29 8.99
CA GLY A 90 3.09 11.03 9.75
C GLY A 90 1.77 10.29 9.97
N GLY A 91 0.65 10.98 9.76
CA GLY A 91 -0.72 10.50 9.96
C GLY A 91 -1.65 11.68 10.27
N PRO A 92 -2.98 11.53 10.11
CA PRO A 92 -3.93 12.56 10.53
C PRO A 92 -3.77 12.97 12.00
#